data_AF-A0A2H1VYR1-F1
#
_entry.id   AF-A0A2H1VYR1-F1
#
_cell.length_a   1.000
_cell.length_b   1.000
_cell.length_c   1.000
_cell.angle_alpha   90.00
_cell.angle_beta   90.00
_cell.angle_gamma   90.00
#
_symmetry.space_group_name_H-M   'P 1'
#
loop_
_entity.id
_entity.type
_entity.pdbx_description
1 polymer ?
#
loop_
_entity_poly.entity_id
_entity_poly.type
_entity_poly.pdbx_seq_one_letter_code
_entity_poly.pdbx_strand_id
1 'polypeptide(L)'
;MNDSIREPEDHFIRFGPEVVEEIRREHNLDKKEDREEAIAIIEKWLKTQEHLVKKDFSKDYIERCIVTSNGSIERAKKQIDKLATFKTLIPKYFQVVNILDSDVTPILDT
;
A
#
# COMPACT_ATOMS: atom_id res chain seq x y z
N MET A 1 -0.68 -19.29 3.48
CA MET A 1 -0.61 -17.83 3.29
C MET A 1 -1.92 -17.28 3.85
N ASN A 2 -1.88 -16.51 4.95
CA ASN A 2 -3.10 -16.00 5.59
C ASN A 2 -3.81 -15.04 4.62
N ASP A 3 -4.97 -15.46 4.13
CA ASP A 3 -5.77 -14.78 3.09
C ASP A 3 -6.60 -13.61 3.64
N SER A 4 -6.42 -13.31 4.93
CA SER A 4 -7.14 -12.30 5.69
C SER A 4 -6.40 -10.97 5.65
N ILE A 5 -7.15 -9.89 5.43
CA ILE A 5 -6.68 -8.52 5.65
C ILE A 5 -6.17 -8.42 7.10
N ARG A 6 -4.91 -8.03 7.27
CA ARG A 6 -4.34 -7.80 8.60
C ARG A 6 -4.79 -6.44 9.09
N GLU A 7 -5.23 -6.38 10.34
CA GLU A 7 -5.54 -5.12 11.00
C GLU A 7 -4.25 -4.27 11.12
N PRO A 8 -4.34 -2.94 11.00
CA PRO A 8 -3.18 -2.06 11.09
C PRO A 8 -2.64 -2.09 12.53
N GLU A 9 -1.41 -2.57 12.68
CA GLU A 9 -0.66 -2.55 13.94
C GLU A 9 0.52 -1.58 13.81
N ASP A 10 0.68 -0.69 14.78
CA ASP A 10 1.83 0.22 14.88
C ASP A 10 2.27 0.35 16.34
N HIS A 11 3.58 0.57 16.56
CA HIS A 11 4.15 0.65 17.90
C HIS A 11 3.86 1.99 18.60
N PHE A 12 3.65 3.04 17.81
CA PHE A 12 3.40 4.40 18.28
C PHE A 12 1.93 4.79 18.21
N ILE A 13 1.18 4.26 17.24
CA ILE A 13 -0.22 4.59 17.02
C ILE A 13 -1.10 3.40 17.36
N ARG A 14 -1.99 3.57 18.35
CA ARG A 14 -3.04 2.59 18.63
C ARG A 14 -4.23 2.83 17.70
N PHE A 15 -4.39 1.98 16.70
CA PHE A 15 -5.61 1.92 15.92
C PHE A 15 -6.66 1.14 16.71
N GLY A 16 -7.62 1.85 17.32
CA GLY A 16 -8.79 1.20 17.90
C GLY A 16 -9.61 0.54 16.78
N PRO A 17 -10.21 -0.66 17.01
CA PRO A 17 -11.02 -1.34 16.00
C PRO A 17 -12.17 -0.45 15.49
N GLU A 18 -12.70 0.40 16.36
CA GLU A 18 -13.73 1.39 16.01
C GLU A 18 -13.27 2.41 14.95
N VAL A 19 -12.02 2.86 15.03
CA VAL A 19 -11.44 3.83 14.06
C VAL A 19 -11.29 3.18 12.69
N VAL A 20 -10.87 1.91 12.65
CA VAL A 20 -10.71 1.19 11.39
C VAL A 20 -12.05 0.98 10.71
N GLU A 21 -13.08 0.60 11.47
CA GLU A 21 -14.44 0.43 10.93
C GLU A 21 -15.06 1.75 10.48
N GLU A 22 -14.82 2.85 11.20
CA GLU A 22 -15.26 4.20 10.82
C GLU A 22 -14.65 4.63 9.47
N ILE A 23 -13.34 4.45 9.29
CA ILE A 23 -12.64 4.76 8.03
C ILE A 23 -13.15 3.89 6.88
N ARG A 24 -13.35 2.58 7.14
CA ARG A 24 -13.94 1.67 6.15
C ARG A 24 -15.34 2.13 5.75
N ARG A 25 -16.17 2.54 6.71
CA ARG A 25 -17.50 3.09 6.46
C ARG A 25 -17.47 4.37 5.62
N GLU A 26 -16.57 5.31 5.92
CA GLU A 26 -16.43 6.57 5.18
C GLU A 26 -16.12 6.33 3.68
N HIS A 27 -15.39 5.26 3.38
CA HIS A 27 -15.00 4.91 2.01
C HIS A 27 -15.88 3.84 1.35
N ASN A 28 -17.03 3.47 1.92
CA ASN A 28 -17.93 2.40 1.43
C ASN A 28 -17.25 1.02 1.34
N LEU A 29 -16.40 0.72 2.31
CA LEU A 29 -15.66 -0.54 2.49
C LEU A 29 -16.07 -1.24 3.79
N ASP A 30 -17.22 -0.89 4.38
CA ASP A 30 -17.75 -1.50 5.60
C ASP A 30 -18.02 -3.00 5.36
N LYS A 31 -18.71 -3.31 4.26
CA LYS A 31 -19.01 -4.69 3.89
C LYS A 31 -17.75 -5.40 3.42
N LYS A 32 -17.62 -6.65 3.86
CA LYS A 32 -16.52 -7.53 3.43
C LYS A 32 -16.59 -7.82 1.93
N GLU A 33 -17.80 -7.97 1.39
CA GLU A 33 -18.03 -8.22 -0.04
C GLU A 33 -17.53 -7.06 -0.91
N ASP A 34 -17.91 -5.82 -0.57
CA ASP A 34 -17.48 -4.61 -1.28
C ASP A 34 -15.96 -4.44 -1.24
N ARG A 35 -15.31 -4.77 -0.10
CA ARG A 35 -13.85 -4.79 0.03
C ARG A 35 -13.19 -5.83 -0.86
N GLU A 36 -13.69 -7.06 -0.83
CA GLU A 36 -13.14 -8.14 -1.64
C GLU A 36 -13.31 -7.86 -3.13
N GLU A 37 -14.44 -7.28 -3.55
CA GLU A 37 -14.66 -6.84 -4.92
C GLU A 37 -13.68 -5.74 -5.34
N ALA A 38 -13.53 -4.69 -4.52
CA ALA A 38 -12.60 -3.60 -4.78
C ALA A 38 -11.15 -4.09 -4.92
N ILE A 39 -10.72 -5.00 -4.03
CA ILE A 39 -9.40 -5.63 -4.08
C ILE A 39 -9.28 -6.49 -5.35
N ALA A 40 -10.27 -7.30 -5.69
CA ALA A 40 -10.26 -8.15 -6.88
C ALA A 40 -10.16 -7.33 -8.18
N ILE A 41 -10.81 -6.17 -8.25
CA ILE A 41 -10.70 -5.25 -9.40
C ILE A 41 -9.25 -4.77 -9.57
N ILE A 42 -8.58 -4.39 -8.47
CA ILE A 42 -7.18 -3.94 -8.53
C ILE A 42 -6.24 -5.11 -8.84
N GLU A 43 -6.42 -6.29 -8.23
CA GLU A 43 -5.63 -7.48 -8.54
C GLU A 43 -5.74 -7.89 -10.00
N LYS A 44 -6.96 -7.88 -10.56
CA LYS A 44 -7.17 -8.17 -11.98
C LYS A 44 -6.45 -7.17 -12.86
N TRP A 45 -6.57 -5.87 -12.54
CA TRP A 45 -5.89 -4.81 -13.27
C TRP A 45 -4.36 -4.96 -13.21
N LEU A 46 -3.79 -5.28 -12.05
CA LEU A 46 -2.35 -5.53 -11.84
C LEU A 46 -1.85 -6.69 -12.72
N LYS A 47 -2.63 -7.77 -12.83
CA LYS A 47 -2.29 -8.91 -13.70
C LYS A 47 -2.22 -8.49 -15.17
N THR A 48 -3.13 -7.64 -15.61
CA THR A 48 -3.19 -7.12 -16.99
C THR A 48 -2.01 -6.20 -17.34
N GLN A 49 -1.41 -5.50 -16.38
CA GLN A 49 -0.31 -4.59 -16.68
C GLN A 49 1.00 -5.36 -16.93
N GLU A 50 1.50 -5.41 -18.16
CA GLU A 50 2.74 -6.11 -18.51
C GLU A 50 4.00 -5.36 -18.04
N HIS A 51 3.94 -4.03 -17.94
CA HIS A 51 5.09 -3.19 -17.54
C HIS A 51 5.39 -3.22 -16.04
N LEU A 52 4.50 -3.78 -15.22
CA LEU A 52 4.70 -3.91 -13.78
C LEU A 52 5.53 -5.15 -13.46
N VAL A 53 6.76 -4.94 -13.00
CA VAL A 53 7.69 -6.02 -12.60
C VAL A 53 7.19 -6.78 -11.37
N LYS A 54 6.61 -6.06 -10.40
CA LYS A 54 5.99 -6.67 -9.20
C LYS A 54 4.48 -6.57 -9.29
N LYS A 55 3.82 -7.73 -9.33
CA LYS A 55 2.35 -7.85 -9.38
C LYS A 55 1.76 -8.43 -8.09
N ASP A 56 2.61 -9.06 -7.27
CA ASP A 56 2.22 -9.66 -6.00
C ASP A 56 2.25 -8.61 -4.88
N PHE A 57 1.12 -7.91 -4.74
CA PHE A 57 0.84 -7.04 -3.60
C PHE A 57 -0.07 -7.78 -2.62
N SER A 58 0.12 -7.54 -1.33
CA SER A 58 -0.73 -8.13 -0.31
C SER A 58 -2.09 -7.42 -0.26
N LYS A 59 -3.15 -8.14 0.13
CA LYS A 59 -4.52 -7.60 0.16
C LYS A 59 -4.66 -6.39 1.08
N ASP A 60 -3.98 -6.40 2.22
CA ASP A 60 -3.90 -5.28 3.16
C ASP A 60 -3.23 -4.04 2.55
N TYR A 61 -2.22 -4.24 1.70
CA TYR A 61 -1.59 -3.13 0.98
C TYR A 61 -2.53 -2.52 -0.06
N ILE A 62 -3.25 -3.37 -0.81
CA ILE A 62 -4.24 -2.93 -1.79
C ILE A 62 -5.38 -2.16 -1.11
N GLU A 63 -5.94 -2.68 -0.01
CA GLU A 63 -6.96 -1.99 0.78
C GLU A 63 -6.46 -0.62 1.25
N ARG A 64 -5.22 -0.55 1.78
CA ARG A 64 -4.63 0.72 2.21
C ARG A 64 -4.47 1.72 1.07
N CYS A 65 -4.12 1.27 -0.13
CA CYS A 65 -4.08 2.12 -1.32
C CYS A 65 -5.48 2.67 -1.68
N ILE A 66 -6.53 1.86 -1.51
CA ILE A 66 -7.91 2.31 -1.75
C ILE A 66 -8.33 3.36 -0.70
N VAL A 67 -8.09 3.07 0.58
CA VAL A 67 -8.40 3.99 1.70
C VAL A 67 -7.66 5.32 1.54
N THR A 68 -6.34 5.28 1.31
CA THR A 68 -5.54 6.50 1.10
C THR A 68 -5.90 7.25 -0.18
N SER A 69 -6.59 6.60 -1.11
CA SER A 69 -7.15 7.18 -2.33
C SER A 69 -8.59 7.66 -2.19
N ASN A 70 -9.09 7.76 -0.95
CA ASN A 70 -10.45 8.18 -0.62
C ASN A 70 -11.53 7.28 -1.24
N GLY A 71 -11.30 5.96 -1.22
CA GLY A 71 -12.21 4.96 -1.81
C GLY A 71 -12.16 4.86 -3.34
N SER A 72 -11.41 5.73 -4.04
CA SER A 72 -11.37 5.74 -5.50
C SER A 72 -10.39 4.70 -6.07
N ILE A 73 -10.93 3.76 -6.83
CA ILE A 73 -10.17 2.69 -7.48
C ILE A 73 -9.17 3.23 -8.52
N GLU A 74 -9.57 4.22 -9.31
CA GLU A 74 -8.71 4.85 -10.33
C GLU A 74 -7.52 5.57 -9.69
N ARG A 75 -7.77 6.26 -8.59
CA ARG A 75 -6.70 6.91 -7.81
C ARG A 75 -5.75 5.88 -7.20
N ALA A 76 -6.28 4.78 -6.67
CA ALA A 76 -5.47 3.69 -6.13
C ALA A 76 -4.60 3.03 -7.22
N LYS A 77 -5.16 2.76 -8.40
CA LYS A 77 -4.40 2.27 -9.57
C LYS A 77 -3.25 3.21 -9.93
N LYS A 78 -3.54 4.52 -10.01
CA LYS A 78 -2.54 5.56 -10.32
C LYS A 78 -1.45 5.64 -9.24
N GLN A 79 -1.79 5.46 -7.97
CA GLN A 79 -0.84 5.46 -6.86
C GLN A 79 0.12 4.27 -6.97
N ILE A 80 -0.41 3.06 -7.24
CA ILE A 80 0.40 1.85 -7.41
C ILE A 80 1.32 1.96 -8.64
N ASP A 81 0.79 2.43 -9.77
CA ASP A 81 1.55 2.61 -11.01
C ASP A 81 2.69 3.64 -10.84
N LYS A 82 2.43 4.76 -10.16
CA LYS A 82 3.47 5.74 -9.80
C LYS A 82 4.55 5.15 -8.93
N LEU A 83 4.18 4.35 -7.92
CA LEU A 83 5.15 3.71 -7.04
C LEU A 83 6.05 2.74 -7.82
N ALA A 84 5.46 1.94 -8.70
CA ALA A 84 6.23 1.04 -9.57
C ALA A 84 7.16 1.83 -10.50
N THR A 85 6.66 2.92 -11.09
CA THR A 85 7.45 3.82 -11.93
C THR A 85 8.63 4.42 -11.17
N PHE A 86 8.42 4.94 -9.96
CA PHE A 86 9.51 5.51 -9.14
C PHE A 86 10.56 4.48 -8.76
N LYS A 87 10.14 3.25 -8.43
CA LYS A 87 11.09 2.16 -8.15
C LYS A 87 11.96 1.83 -9.36
N THR A 88 11.42 1.95 -10.57
CA THR A 88 12.17 1.71 -11.82
C THR A 88 13.06 2.90 -12.20
N LEU A 89 12.55 4.13 -12.09
CA LEU A 89 13.28 5.33 -12.52
C LEU A 89 14.37 5.74 -11.53
N ILE A 90 14.14 5.55 -10.22
CA ILE A 90 15.04 6.02 -9.18
C ILE A 90 15.29 4.92 -8.13
N PRO A 91 15.85 3.77 -8.55
CA PRO A 91 16.01 2.61 -7.68
C PRO A 91 16.89 2.92 -6.46
N LYS A 92 17.82 3.90 -6.54
CA LYS A 92 18.71 4.31 -5.44
C LYS A 92 17.96 4.56 -4.12
N TYR A 93 16.76 5.14 -4.17
CA TYR A 93 15.99 5.48 -2.95
C TYR A 93 15.09 4.36 -2.44
N PHE A 94 14.95 3.25 -3.18
CA PHE A 94 14.11 2.11 -2.81
C PHE A 94 14.93 0.87 -2.47
N GLN A 95 16.26 1.00 -2.44
CA GLN A 95 17.18 -0.04 -2.03
C GLN A 95 17.31 -0.07 -0.50
N VAL A 96 17.46 -1.27 0.06
CA VAL A 96 17.85 -1.42 1.46
C VAL A 96 19.34 -1.11 1.54
N VAL A 97 19.65 0.03 2.16
CA VAL A 97 21.03 0.46 2.39
C VAL A 97 21.33 0.43 3.89
N ASN A 98 22.55 0.03 4.24
CA ASN A 98 23.05 0.26 5.58
C ASN A 98 23.28 1.76 5.72
N ILE A 99 22.58 2.39 6.65
CA ILE A 99 22.65 3.84 6.88
C ILE A 99 24.09 4.24 7.26
N LEU A 100 24.81 3.38 8.00
CA LEU A 100 26.19 3.62 8.42
C LEU A 100 27.18 3.62 7.23
N ASP A 101 26.86 2.89 6.16
CA ASP A 101 27.71 2.81 4.96
C ASP A 101 27.27 3.79 3.86
N SER A 102 26.26 4.63 4.15
CA SER A 102 25.66 5.52 3.16
C SER A 102 26.18 6.95 3.25
N ASP A 103 26.06 7.72 2.16
CA ASP A 103 26.52 9.11 2.07
C ASP A 103 25.91 10.08 3.12
N VAL A 104 24.93 9.63 3.92
CA VAL A 104 24.29 10.42 4.98
C VAL A 104 24.93 10.27 6.37
N THR A 105 25.95 9.42 6.55
CA THR A 105 26.69 9.29 7.82
C THR A 105 27.14 10.63 8.42
N PRO A 106 27.67 11.60 7.64
CA PRO A 106 28.09 12.88 8.19
C PRO A 106 26.97 13.70 8.85
N ILE A 107 25.71 13.41 8.51
CA ILE A 107 24.53 14.11 9.06
C ILE A 107 24.12 13.51 10.42
N LEU A 108 24.45 12.24 10.67
CA LEU A 108 24.07 11.53 11.88
C LEU A 108 25.08 11.70 13.02
N ASP A 109 26.31 12.12 12.70
CA ASP A 109 27.40 12.36 13.67
C ASP A 109 27.39 13.79 14.27
N THR A 110 26.37 14.60 14.00
CA THR A 110 26.18 15.95 14.59
C THR A 110 25.18 15.91 15.74
#